data_AF-A0A8B7YQW0-F1
#
_entry.id   AF-A0A8B7YQW0-F1
#
_cell.length_a   1.000
_cell.length_b   1.000
_cell.length_c   1.000
_cell.angle_alpha   90.00
_cell.angle_beta   90.00
_cell.angle_gamma   90.00
#
_symmetry.space_group_name_H-M   'P 1'
#
loop_
_entity.id
_entity.type
_entity.pdbx_description
1 polymer ?
#
loop_
_entity_poly.entity_id
_entity_poly.type
_entity_poly.pdbx_seq_one_letter_code
_entity_poly.pdbx_strand_id
1 'polypeptide(L)'
;MLVGATGVGKSTLINTMINYILGVKWEDDFRFKIVDKRVEGPQSQAHSQTQVIAAYTIHSNEHHTIPYTLTIIDTPGFGDTRGIERDKAIVHQVKEFFSHPEDHHVDHLDGVGFVANSTTGRLTPTQKYIFWSILSLYGKDIEPNIIILATFSDRGRPQVVSAFEEENIRCEGNLFKFNNSALFECNVAKGGSDSGEDDLAVPHAYWKMGMRNMKSFFKSLDQLEPVSLVLTKEVLCERLRLENTSENMHQQIQTINTKCFVDMNVEACRCTQRLQEIALKPQMSMKEYVDILIENEKRSHVLGWEDRLSVKKG
;
A
#
# COMPACT_ATOMS: atom_id res chain seq x y z
N MET A 1 -15.56 -1.12 0.44
CA MET A 1 -14.27 -0.39 0.58
C MET A 1 -13.51 -0.39 -0.74
N LEU A 2 -12.77 0.66 -1.07
CA LEU A 2 -11.99 0.78 -2.30
C LEU A 2 -10.50 0.92 -2.02
N VAL A 3 -9.67 0.10 -2.67
CA VAL A 3 -8.23 0.01 -2.47
C VAL A 3 -7.51 0.04 -3.82
N GLY A 4 -6.38 0.73 -3.95
CA GLY A 4 -5.66 0.80 -5.23
C GLY A 4 -4.51 1.79 -5.21
N ALA A 5 -3.61 1.70 -6.19
CA ALA A 5 -2.44 2.57 -6.26
C ALA A 5 -2.82 4.05 -6.49
N THR A 6 -1.89 4.97 -6.28
CA THR A 6 -2.07 6.39 -6.65
C THR A 6 -2.23 6.53 -8.16
N GLY A 7 -3.15 7.39 -8.61
CA GLY A 7 -3.38 7.65 -10.04
C GLY A 7 -4.23 6.62 -10.80
N VAL A 8 -4.62 5.49 -10.19
CA VAL A 8 -5.49 4.49 -10.84
C VAL A 8 -6.96 4.93 -10.97
N GLY A 9 -7.30 6.15 -10.56
CA GLY A 9 -8.65 6.69 -10.76
C GLY A 9 -9.70 6.29 -9.71
N LYS A 10 -9.30 5.93 -8.47
CA LYS A 10 -10.25 5.65 -7.36
C LYS A 10 -11.24 6.78 -7.14
N SER A 11 -10.76 8.01 -6.91
CA SER A 11 -11.63 9.15 -6.63
C SER A 11 -12.55 9.47 -7.82
N THR A 12 -12.05 9.30 -9.06
CA THR A 12 -12.87 9.42 -10.26
C THR A 12 -13.95 8.34 -10.30
N LEU A 13 -13.63 7.10 -9.94
CA LEU A 13 -14.60 6.01 -9.85
C LEU A 13 -15.68 6.31 -8.81
N ILE A 14 -15.33 6.85 -7.64
CA ILE A 14 -16.31 7.26 -6.61
C ILE A 14 -17.21 8.38 -7.16
N ASN A 15 -16.65 9.37 -7.86
CA ASN A 15 -17.45 10.41 -8.51
C ASN A 15 -18.43 9.81 -9.54
N THR A 16 -17.99 8.84 -10.34
CA THR A 16 -18.88 8.11 -11.26
C THR A 16 -19.97 7.36 -10.52
N MET A 17 -19.64 6.69 -9.40
CA MET A 17 -20.62 6.00 -8.55
C MET A 17 -21.69 6.96 -8.03
N ILE A 18 -21.29 8.13 -7.53
CA ILE A 18 -22.22 9.12 -7.00
C ILE A 18 -23.14 9.68 -8.07
N ASN A 19 -22.60 10.05 -9.24
CA ASN A 19 -23.44 10.54 -10.34
C ASN A 19 -24.44 9.47 -10.81
N TYR A 20 -24.04 8.19 -10.80
CA TYR A 20 -24.96 7.10 -11.07
C TYR A 20 -26.05 6.95 -9.99
N ILE A 21 -25.67 6.98 -8.70
CA ILE A 21 -26.61 6.85 -7.57
C ILE A 21 -27.64 7.98 -7.59
N LEU A 22 -27.20 9.21 -7.85
CA LEU A 22 -28.05 10.41 -7.93
C LEU A 22 -28.85 10.51 -9.23
N GLY A 23 -28.69 9.56 -10.16
CA GLY A 23 -29.49 9.49 -11.40
C GLY A 23 -29.14 10.57 -12.43
N VAL A 24 -27.91 11.12 -12.38
CA VAL A 24 -27.44 12.13 -13.35
C VAL A 24 -27.48 11.55 -14.75
N LYS A 25 -28.03 12.32 -15.68
CA LYS A 25 -28.19 11.97 -17.09
C LYS A 25 -27.10 12.60 -17.93
N TRP A 26 -26.96 12.11 -19.15
CA TRP A 26 -25.99 12.66 -20.10
C TRP A 26 -26.29 14.13 -20.41
N GLU A 27 -27.59 14.44 -20.55
CA GLU A 27 -28.13 15.73 -20.95
C GLU A 27 -28.04 16.80 -19.84
N ASP A 28 -27.82 16.40 -18.59
CA ASP A 28 -27.69 17.35 -17.48
C ASP A 28 -26.43 18.21 -17.68
N ASP A 29 -26.53 19.52 -17.42
CA ASP A 29 -25.45 20.50 -17.57
C ASP A 29 -24.49 20.54 -16.36
N PHE A 30 -24.71 19.64 -15.39
CA PHE A 30 -23.90 19.55 -14.18
C PHE A 30 -23.40 18.12 -13.93
N ARG A 31 -22.30 18.01 -13.18
CA ARG A 31 -21.77 16.75 -12.64
C ARG A 31 -21.37 16.95 -11.19
N PHE A 32 -21.65 15.97 -10.34
CA PHE A 32 -21.20 16.00 -8.96
C PHE A 32 -19.74 15.54 -8.84
N LYS A 33 -19.01 16.20 -7.95
CA LYS A 33 -17.64 15.83 -7.60
C LYS A 33 -17.49 15.93 -6.09
N ILE A 34 -16.95 14.88 -5.46
CA ILE A 34 -16.54 14.97 -4.06
C ILE A 34 -15.33 15.89 -3.98
N VAL A 35 -15.42 16.87 -3.08
CA VAL A 35 -14.33 17.78 -2.75
C VAL A 35 -13.97 17.51 -1.30
N ASP A 36 -12.77 16.97 -1.07
CA ASP A 36 -12.24 16.86 0.29
C ASP A 36 -11.70 18.23 0.72
N LYS A 37 -12.43 18.90 1.61
CA LYS A 37 -12.05 20.21 2.15
C LYS A 37 -10.88 20.14 3.14
N ARG A 38 -10.43 18.94 3.54
CA ARG A 38 -9.33 18.75 4.50
C ARG A 38 -7.93 18.94 3.89
N VAL A 39 -7.84 19.11 2.56
CA VAL A 39 -6.58 19.28 1.85
C VAL A 39 -6.45 20.72 1.36
N GLU A 40 -5.75 21.56 2.12
CA GLU A 40 -5.41 22.94 1.70
C GLU A 40 -4.19 22.94 0.75
N GLY A 41 -4.31 23.57 -0.43
CA GLY A 41 -3.20 23.82 -1.37
C GLY A 41 -3.43 23.38 -2.82
N PRO A 42 -2.58 23.83 -3.78
CA PRO A 42 -2.71 23.47 -5.20
C PRO A 42 -2.49 21.96 -5.40
N GLN A 43 -3.54 21.27 -5.82
CA GLN A 43 -3.56 19.82 -5.95
C GLN A 43 -2.87 19.37 -7.25
N SER A 44 -1.60 18.95 -7.16
CA SER A 44 -0.96 18.19 -8.24
C SER A 44 -1.60 16.81 -8.36
N GLN A 45 -1.97 16.39 -9.57
CA GLN A 45 -2.47 15.02 -9.81
C GLN A 45 -1.39 13.93 -9.58
N ALA A 46 -0.12 14.33 -9.44
CA ALA A 46 0.99 13.41 -9.21
C ALA A 46 1.12 12.93 -7.75
N HIS A 47 0.46 13.60 -6.79
CA HIS A 47 0.50 13.22 -5.38
C HIS A 47 -0.86 12.70 -4.92
N SER A 48 -0.85 11.67 -4.07
CA SER A 48 -2.08 11.06 -3.52
C SER A 48 -2.98 12.14 -2.89
N GLN A 49 -4.15 12.38 -3.49
CA GLN A 49 -5.07 13.43 -3.05
C GLN A 49 -5.77 13.07 -1.73
N THR A 50 -6.01 11.78 -1.49
CA THR A 50 -6.57 11.26 -0.22
C THR A 50 -5.42 10.95 0.75
N GLN A 51 -5.31 11.68 1.85
CA GLN A 51 -4.25 11.47 2.86
C GLN A 51 -4.65 10.56 4.02
N VAL A 52 -5.96 10.43 4.28
CA VAL A 52 -6.57 9.68 5.37
C VAL A 52 -7.74 8.88 4.83
N ILE A 53 -8.03 7.71 5.41
CA ILE A 53 -9.24 6.94 5.08
C ILE A 53 -10.48 7.80 5.32
N ALA A 54 -11.40 7.81 4.36
CA ALA A 54 -12.65 8.55 4.43
C ALA A 54 -13.82 7.61 4.17
N ALA A 55 -14.89 7.74 4.96
CA ALA A 55 -16.14 7.03 4.73
C ALA A 55 -17.21 8.03 4.26
N TYR A 56 -17.82 7.76 3.11
CA TYR A 56 -18.92 8.55 2.57
C TYR A 56 -20.20 7.71 2.64
N THR A 57 -21.15 8.12 3.47
CA THR A 57 -22.45 7.45 3.58
C THR A 57 -23.49 8.22 2.78
N ILE A 58 -24.11 7.54 1.83
CA ILE A 58 -25.20 8.05 0.99
C ILE A 58 -26.46 7.35 1.46
N HIS A 59 -27.32 8.08 2.17
CA HIS A 59 -28.59 7.55 2.65
C HIS A 59 -29.53 7.26 1.48
N SER A 60 -30.30 6.17 1.61
CA SER A 60 -31.30 5.81 0.59
C SER A 60 -32.35 6.91 0.43
N ASN A 61 -32.81 7.10 -0.81
CA ASN A 61 -33.84 8.04 -1.19
C ASN A 61 -34.63 7.43 -2.36
N GLU A 62 -35.95 7.67 -2.43
CA GLU A 62 -36.83 7.20 -3.51
C GLU A 62 -36.37 7.67 -4.91
N HIS A 63 -35.60 8.75 -4.98
CA HIS A 63 -35.05 9.27 -6.24
C HIS A 63 -33.68 8.69 -6.63
N HIS A 64 -33.05 7.88 -5.75
CA HIS A 64 -31.77 7.25 -6.06
C HIS A 64 -31.95 6.01 -6.95
N THR A 65 -30.91 5.70 -7.74
CA THR A 65 -30.93 4.51 -8.61
C THR A 65 -30.75 3.20 -7.84
N ILE A 66 -30.28 3.26 -6.59
CA ILE A 66 -30.15 2.13 -5.68
C ILE A 66 -31.17 2.25 -4.53
N PRO A 67 -31.79 1.14 -4.07
CA PRO A 67 -32.84 1.19 -3.06
C PRO A 67 -32.33 1.17 -1.60
N TYR A 68 -31.02 1.27 -1.38
CA TYR A 68 -30.39 1.10 -0.07
C TYR A 68 -29.37 2.22 0.25
N THR A 69 -29.03 2.33 1.54
CA THR A 69 -27.96 3.21 2.01
C THR A 69 -26.61 2.60 1.68
N LEU A 70 -25.71 3.37 1.10
CA LEU A 70 -24.38 2.90 0.71
C LEU A 70 -23.30 3.67 1.49
N THR A 71 -22.37 2.94 2.12
CA THR A 71 -21.16 3.53 2.71
C THR A 71 -19.94 3.16 1.87
N ILE A 72 -19.28 4.17 1.30
CA ILE A 72 -18.06 4.01 0.51
C ILE A 72 -16.87 4.39 1.38
N ILE A 73 -16.05 3.40 1.72
CA ILE A 73 -14.75 3.61 2.39
C ILE A 73 -13.69 3.83 1.30
N ASP A 74 -13.21 5.07 1.17
CA ASP A 74 -12.11 5.48 0.29
C ASP A 74 -10.77 5.43 1.04
N THR A 75 -9.79 4.75 0.47
CA THR A 75 -8.44 4.68 1.04
C THR A 75 -7.45 5.55 0.27
N PRO A 76 -6.42 6.07 0.94
CA PRO A 76 -5.26 6.66 0.27
C PRO A 76 -4.71 5.75 -0.84
N GLY A 77 -4.23 6.37 -1.93
CA GLY A 77 -3.47 5.68 -2.95
C GLY A 77 -2.10 5.26 -2.43
N PHE A 78 -1.72 4.03 -2.74
CA PHE A 78 -0.44 3.44 -2.38
C PHE A 78 0.55 3.45 -3.55
N GLY A 79 1.86 3.28 -3.28
CA GLY A 79 2.90 3.30 -4.32
C GLY A 79 3.13 4.70 -4.94
N ASP A 80 2.94 5.77 -4.17
CA ASP A 80 3.37 7.13 -4.54
C ASP A 80 4.91 7.26 -4.39
N THR A 81 5.47 8.33 -4.94
CA THR A 81 6.88 8.77 -4.85
C THR A 81 7.46 8.88 -3.42
N ARG A 82 6.63 8.73 -2.39
CA ARG A 82 6.96 8.88 -0.97
C ARG A 82 7.50 7.60 -0.31
N GLY A 83 7.52 6.47 -1.02
CA GLY A 83 8.22 5.25 -0.62
C GLY A 83 7.50 4.33 0.38
N ILE A 84 8.19 3.27 0.79
CA ILE A 84 7.67 2.12 1.57
C ILE A 84 7.09 2.54 2.93
N GLU A 85 7.65 3.55 3.59
CA GLU A 85 7.15 4.02 4.88
C GLU A 85 5.71 4.55 4.80
N ARG A 86 5.39 5.24 3.70
CA ARG A 86 4.03 5.72 3.48
C ARG A 86 3.06 4.56 3.25
N ASP A 87 3.48 3.55 2.52
CA ASP A 87 2.67 2.35 2.27
C ASP A 87 2.41 1.59 3.58
N LYS A 88 3.41 1.46 4.47
CA LYS A 88 3.23 0.92 5.82
C LYS A 88 2.24 1.74 6.64
N ALA A 89 2.31 3.07 6.55
CA ALA A 89 1.36 3.94 7.24
C ALA A 89 -0.08 3.78 6.71
N ILE A 90 -0.27 3.49 5.42
CA ILE A 90 -1.59 3.19 4.84
C ILE A 90 -2.14 1.88 5.40
N VAL A 91 -1.33 0.82 5.41
CA VAL A 91 -1.72 -0.48 6.01
C VAL A 91 -2.08 -0.30 7.48
N HIS A 92 -1.30 0.49 8.22
CA HIS A 92 -1.59 0.82 9.61
C HIS A 92 -2.91 1.58 9.78
N GLN A 93 -3.20 2.57 8.92
CA GLN A 93 -4.49 3.27 8.96
C GLN A 93 -5.67 2.33 8.73
N VAL A 94 -5.54 1.37 7.81
CA VAL A 94 -6.59 0.37 7.56
C VAL A 94 -6.77 -0.54 8.79
N LYS A 95 -5.66 -0.98 9.40
CA LYS A 95 -5.67 -1.75 10.66
C LYS A 95 -6.41 -1.00 11.76
N GLU A 96 -6.07 0.28 11.98
CA GLU A 96 -6.71 1.12 13.00
C GLU A 96 -8.20 1.31 12.75
N PHE A 97 -8.58 1.59 11.49
CA PHE A 97 -9.97 1.79 11.08
C PHE A 97 -10.86 0.59 11.42
N PHE A 98 -10.36 -0.64 11.26
CA PHE A 98 -11.13 -1.85 11.57
C PHE A 98 -10.95 -2.36 13.01
N SER A 99 -9.95 -1.87 13.73
CA SER A 99 -9.73 -2.19 15.15
C SER A 99 -10.71 -1.44 16.06
N HIS A 100 -11.19 -0.28 15.64
CA HIS A 100 -12.06 0.61 16.43
C HIS A 100 -13.45 0.80 15.78
N PRO A 101 -14.29 -0.25 15.71
CA PRO A 101 -15.60 -0.21 15.04
C PRO A 101 -16.61 0.72 15.74
N GLU A 102 -16.44 0.97 17.04
CA GLU A 102 -17.28 1.90 17.81
C GLU A 102 -17.22 3.33 17.24
N ASP A 103 -16.07 3.72 16.67
CA ASP A 103 -15.82 5.07 16.16
C ASP A 103 -16.39 5.30 14.76
N HIS A 104 -16.65 4.21 14.02
CA HIS A 104 -16.97 4.26 12.59
C HIS A 104 -18.26 3.54 12.22
N HIS A 105 -18.87 2.80 13.16
CA HIS A 105 -20.09 2.01 12.97
C HIS A 105 -20.04 1.06 11.74
N VAL A 106 -18.84 0.51 11.45
CA VAL A 106 -18.64 -0.50 10.40
C VAL A 106 -18.36 -1.84 11.06
N ASP A 107 -19.31 -2.77 10.97
CA ASP A 107 -19.21 -4.13 11.52
C ASP A 107 -19.28 -5.24 10.45
N HIS A 108 -19.65 -4.88 9.21
CA HIS A 108 -19.65 -5.75 8.04
C HIS A 108 -19.09 -5.03 6.80
N LEU A 109 -18.70 -5.82 5.80
CA LEU A 109 -18.30 -5.37 4.47
C LEU A 109 -19.04 -6.16 3.39
N ASP A 110 -19.72 -5.45 2.49
CA ASP A 110 -20.35 -6.05 1.31
C ASP A 110 -19.33 -6.34 0.20
N GLY A 111 -18.24 -5.58 0.16
CA GLY A 111 -17.23 -5.72 -0.89
C GLY A 111 -15.94 -4.95 -0.65
N VAL A 112 -14.82 -5.56 -1.03
CA VAL A 112 -13.50 -4.93 -1.10
C VAL A 112 -13.10 -4.80 -2.58
N GLY A 113 -13.23 -3.58 -3.10
CA GLY A 113 -12.96 -3.24 -4.48
C GLY A 113 -11.50 -2.86 -4.71
N PHE A 114 -10.75 -3.68 -5.44
CA PHE A 114 -9.40 -3.38 -5.90
C PHE A 114 -9.43 -2.66 -7.24
N VAL A 115 -9.05 -1.38 -7.19
CA VAL A 115 -9.00 -0.50 -8.35
C VAL A 115 -7.62 -0.57 -9.00
N ALA A 116 -7.59 -0.95 -10.27
CA ALA A 116 -6.36 -1.08 -11.04
C ALA A 116 -6.56 -0.59 -12.49
N ASN A 117 -5.47 -0.22 -13.15
CA ASN A 117 -5.52 0.20 -14.55
C ASN A 117 -5.64 -1.02 -15.46
N SER A 118 -6.55 -0.97 -16.43
CA SER A 118 -6.85 -2.09 -17.34
C SER A 118 -5.68 -2.49 -18.25
N THR A 119 -4.75 -1.58 -18.53
CA THR A 119 -3.58 -1.80 -19.39
C THR A 119 -2.40 -2.43 -18.65
N THR A 120 -2.46 -2.50 -17.32
CA THR A 120 -1.39 -3.08 -16.51
C THR A 120 -1.46 -4.60 -16.61
N GLY A 121 -0.58 -5.20 -17.42
CA GLY A 121 -0.51 -6.65 -17.60
C GLY A 121 0.15 -7.42 -16.46
N ARG A 122 0.84 -6.75 -15.52
CA ARG A 122 1.43 -7.34 -14.32
C ARG A 122 1.43 -6.35 -13.17
N LEU A 123 1.15 -6.82 -11.96
CA LEU A 123 1.35 -6.02 -10.75
C LEU A 123 2.85 -5.83 -10.52
N THR A 124 3.26 -4.59 -10.23
CA THR A 124 4.63 -4.33 -9.79
C THR A 124 4.90 -4.99 -8.44
N PRO A 125 6.16 -5.30 -8.07
CA PRO A 125 6.48 -5.88 -6.76
C PRO A 125 5.91 -5.08 -5.58
N THR A 126 5.91 -3.76 -5.70
CA THR A 126 5.32 -2.85 -4.72
C THR A 126 3.80 -3.00 -4.64
N GLN A 127 3.10 -2.99 -5.78
CA GLN A 127 1.65 -3.20 -5.81
C GLN A 127 1.26 -4.57 -5.25
N LYS A 128 2.04 -5.61 -5.59
CA LYS A 128 1.87 -6.96 -5.02
C LYS A 128 2.02 -6.92 -3.51
N TYR A 129 3.13 -6.41 -2.98
CA TYR A 129 3.35 -6.31 -1.53
C TYR A 129 2.18 -5.64 -0.80
N ILE A 130 1.68 -4.51 -1.32
CA ILE A 130 0.59 -3.76 -0.68
C ILE A 130 -0.74 -4.50 -0.78
N PHE A 131 -1.02 -5.07 -1.95
CA PHE A 131 -2.21 -5.89 -2.17
C PHE A 131 -2.27 -7.04 -1.17
N TRP A 132 -1.17 -7.81 -1.06
CA TRP A 132 -1.05 -8.90 -0.08
C TRP A 132 -1.11 -8.39 1.36
N SER A 133 -0.48 -7.26 1.66
CA SER A 133 -0.53 -6.66 3.01
C SER A 133 -1.95 -6.31 3.41
N ILE A 134 -2.73 -5.70 2.53
CA ILE A 134 -4.12 -5.31 2.80
C ILE A 134 -5.02 -6.55 2.90
N LEU A 135 -4.89 -7.53 1.99
CA LEU A 135 -5.63 -8.79 2.11
C LEU A 135 -5.33 -9.52 3.42
N SER A 136 -4.08 -9.46 3.88
CA SER A 136 -3.65 -10.14 5.11
C SER A 136 -4.22 -9.55 6.41
N LEU A 137 -4.88 -8.39 6.32
CA LEU A 137 -5.61 -7.77 7.43
C LEU A 137 -6.97 -8.46 7.66
N TYR A 138 -7.57 -9.03 6.62
CA TYR A 138 -8.91 -9.59 6.69
C TYR A 138 -8.89 -11.07 7.07
N GLY A 139 -10.04 -11.53 7.57
CA GLY A 139 -10.35 -12.95 7.68
C GLY A 139 -10.40 -13.63 6.30
N LYS A 140 -10.23 -14.95 6.27
CA LYS A 140 -10.32 -15.75 5.04
C LYS A 140 -11.71 -15.70 4.38
N ASP A 141 -12.72 -15.39 5.16
CA ASP A 141 -14.12 -15.24 4.77
C ASP A 141 -14.37 -14.05 3.83
N ILE A 142 -13.44 -13.09 3.70
CA ILE A 142 -13.60 -11.95 2.79
C ILE A 142 -13.44 -12.33 1.30
N GLU A 143 -12.86 -13.49 1.01
CA GLU A 143 -12.46 -13.90 -0.35
C GLU A 143 -13.58 -13.77 -1.41
N PRO A 144 -14.84 -14.19 -1.15
CA PRO A 144 -15.93 -14.06 -2.13
C PRO A 144 -16.30 -12.61 -2.46
N ASN A 145 -16.01 -11.68 -1.54
CA ASN A 145 -16.37 -10.26 -1.61
C ASN A 145 -15.22 -9.40 -2.16
N ILE A 146 -14.15 -10.02 -2.66
CA ILE A 146 -13.08 -9.34 -3.39
C ILE A 146 -13.57 -9.03 -4.80
N ILE A 147 -13.58 -7.73 -5.15
CA ILE A 147 -14.06 -7.22 -6.44
C ILE A 147 -12.92 -6.50 -7.16
N ILE A 148 -12.76 -6.73 -8.46
CA ILE A 148 -11.76 -6.06 -9.28
C ILE A 148 -12.44 -4.97 -10.12
N LEU A 149 -11.94 -3.75 -10.00
CA LEU A 149 -12.46 -2.55 -10.64
C LEU A 149 -11.40 -2.03 -11.62
N ALA A 150 -11.48 -2.49 -12.87
CA ALA A 150 -10.53 -2.16 -13.92
C ALA A 150 -10.88 -0.80 -14.56
N THR A 151 -10.06 0.21 -14.31
CA THR A 151 -10.20 1.58 -14.82
C THR A 151 -9.47 1.77 -16.15
N PHE A 152 -9.78 2.83 -16.89
CA PHE A 152 -9.19 3.13 -18.20
C PHE A 152 -9.35 1.96 -19.18
N SER A 153 -10.55 1.35 -19.20
CA SER A 153 -10.83 0.19 -20.03
C SER A 153 -11.73 0.56 -21.21
N ASP A 154 -11.13 0.61 -22.39
CA ASP A 154 -11.77 1.21 -23.56
C ASP A 154 -12.51 0.15 -24.40
N ARG A 155 -11.91 -1.03 -24.60
CA ARG A 155 -12.49 -2.26 -25.21
C ARG A 155 -11.60 -3.49 -24.93
N GLY A 156 -12.19 -4.67 -24.74
CA GLY A 156 -11.48 -5.95 -24.53
C GLY A 156 -11.51 -6.53 -23.11
N ARG A 157 -10.86 -7.69 -22.90
CA ARG A 157 -10.57 -8.25 -21.57
C ARG A 157 -9.38 -7.47 -21.00
N PRO A 158 -9.49 -6.83 -19.82
CA PRO A 158 -8.39 -6.09 -19.22
C PRO A 158 -7.17 -6.99 -19.00
N GLN A 159 -5.97 -6.48 -19.31
CA GLN A 159 -4.73 -7.25 -19.07
C GLN A 159 -4.48 -7.49 -17.57
N VAL A 160 -5.04 -6.62 -16.72
CA VAL A 160 -4.95 -6.75 -15.27
C VAL A 160 -5.59 -8.04 -14.74
N VAL A 161 -6.50 -8.66 -15.50
CA VAL A 161 -7.09 -9.96 -15.11
C VAL A 161 -6.00 -11.03 -14.98
N SER A 162 -5.09 -11.09 -15.95
CA SER A 162 -3.98 -12.05 -15.92
C SER A 162 -3.06 -11.80 -14.72
N ALA A 163 -2.87 -10.53 -14.33
CA ALA A 163 -2.07 -10.17 -13.18
C ALA A 163 -2.67 -10.65 -11.85
N PHE A 164 -4.00 -10.70 -11.73
CA PHE A 164 -4.67 -11.21 -10.54
C PHE A 164 -4.80 -12.75 -10.55
N GLU A 165 -4.97 -13.35 -11.73
CA GLU A 165 -4.94 -14.81 -11.92
C GLU A 165 -3.59 -15.41 -11.54
N GLU A 166 -2.47 -14.76 -11.91
CA GLU A 166 -1.11 -15.15 -11.50
C GLU A 166 -0.93 -15.16 -9.97
N GLU A 167 -1.76 -14.41 -9.23
CA GLU A 167 -1.73 -14.32 -7.78
C GLU A 167 -2.77 -15.24 -7.09
N ASN A 168 -3.40 -16.15 -7.84
CA ASN A 168 -4.45 -17.06 -7.37
C ASN A 168 -5.69 -16.35 -6.79
N ILE A 169 -6.01 -15.14 -7.28
CA ILE A 169 -7.19 -14.41 -6.84
C ILE A 169 -8.34 -14.71 -7.79
N ARG A 170 -9.49 -15.08 -7.24
CA ARG A 170 -10.68 -15.37 -8.04
C ARG A 170 -11.19 -14.10 -8.73
N CYS A 171 -10.96 -14.03 -10.04
CA CYS A 171 -11.38 -12.89 -10.87
C CYS A 171 -12.73 -13.12 -11.57
N GLU A 172 -13.14 -14.38 -11.71
CA GLU A 172 -14.31 -14.76 -12.48
C GLU A 172 -15.60 -14.37 -11.75
N GLY A 173 -16.41 -13.52 -12.40
CA GLY A 173 -17.68 -13.00 -11.87
C GLY A 173 -17.57 -11.65 -11.15
N ASN A 174 -16.39 -11.27 -10.66
CA ASN A 174 -16.20 -10.09 -9.82
C ASN A 174 -15.36 -8.98 -10.50
N LEU A 175 -15.32 -8.95 -11.83
CA LEU A 175 -14.58 -7.94 -12.61
C LEU A 175 -15.51 -6.92 -13.25
N PHE A 176 -15.31 -5.64 -12.93
CA PHE A 176 -16.06 -4.53 -13.53
C PHE A 176 -15.11 -3.56 -14.21
N LYS A 177 -15.52 -3.09 -15.39
CA LYS A 177 -14.74 -2.18 -16.23
C LYS A 177 -15.30 -0.77 -16.15
N PHE A 178 -14.43 0.21 -15.99
CA PHE A 178 -14.80 1.61 -15.95
C PHE A 178 -13.94 2.40 -16.93
N ASN A 179 -14.61 3.05 -17.89
CA ASN A 179 -13.98 4.06 -18.70
C ASN A 179 -14.26 5.42 -18.04
N ASN A 180 -13.20 6.01 -17.49
CA ASN A 180 -13.29 7.26 -16.71
C ASN A 180 -13.22 8.51 -17.60
N SER A 181 -13.02 8.37 -18.92
CA SER A 181 -12.85 9.52 -19.83
C SER A 181 -14.12 10.37 -19.95
N ALA A 182 -15.29 9.73 -19.97
CA ALA A 182 -16.55 10.40 -20.28
C ALA A 182 -17.21 11.14 -19.11
N LEU A 183 -16.68 11.04 -17.87
CA LEU A 183 -17.35 11.62 -16.69
C LEU A 183 -17.37 13.15 -16.73
N PHE A 184 -16.32 13.78 -17.26
CA PHE A 184 -16.17 15.24 -17.33
C PHE A 184 -15.99 15.76 -18.77
N GLU A 185 -16.33 14.97 -19.78
CA GLU A 185 -16.37 15.42 -21.17
C GLU A 185 -17.52 16.41 -21.38
N CYS A 186 -17.29 17.45 -22.21
CA CYS A 186 -18.33 18.41 -22.55
C CYS A 186 -19.45 17.71 -23.33
N ASN A 187 -20.68 17.81 -22.83
CA ASN A 187 -21.89 17.36 -23.50
C ASN A 187 -22.49 18.41 -24.46
N VAL A 188 -21.78 19.53 -24.65
CA VAL A 188 -22.15 20.62 -25.57
C VAL A 188 -21.19 20.61 -26.75
N ALA A 189 -21.71 20.64 -27.97
CA ALA A 189 -20.89 20.82 -29.17
C ALA A 189 -20.09 22.13 -29.03
N LYS A 190 -18.77 22.08 -29.18
CA LYS A 190 -17.95 23.30 -29.19
C LYS A 190 -18.40 24.13 -30.38
N GLY A 191 -19.06 25.26 -30.14
CA GLY A 191 -19.65 26.14 -31.16
C GLY A 191 -18.65 26.82 -32.10
N GLY A 192 -17.83 26.03 -32.80
CA GLY A 192 -17.09 26.40 -33.99
C GLY A 192 -17.76 25.72 -35.18
N SER A 193 -17.87 26.45 -36.28
CA SER A 193 -18.66 26.18 -37.50
C SER A 193 -18.23 24.96 -38.33
N ASP A 194 -17.72 23.91 -37.70
CA ASP A 194 -17.31 22.65 -38.35
C ASP A 194 -17.41 21.41 -37.42
N SER A 195 -18.04 21.52 -36.25
CA SER A 195 -18.25 20.36 -35.35
C SER A 195 -19.56 19.65 -35.69
N GLY A 196 -19.44 18.49 -36.37
CA GLY A 196 -20.58 17.66 -36.72
C GLY A 196 -21.19 16.95 -35.50
N GLU A 197 -22.44 16.48 -35.63
CA GLU A 197 -23.13 15.64 -34.63
C GLU A 197 -22.32 14.38 -34.21
N ASP A 198 -21.36 13.95 -35.04
CA ASP A 198 -20.45 12.83 -34.79
C ASP A 198 -19.48 13.06 -33.61
N ASP A 199 -19.12 14.32 -33.28
CA ASP A 199 -18.13 14.63 -32.24
C ASP A 199 -18.62 14.27 -30.81
N LEU A 200 -19.94 14.25 -30.60
CA LEU A 200 -20.54 13.90 -29.30
C LEU A 200 -20.95 12.42 -29.22
N ALA A 201 -20.94 11.69 -30.34
CA ALA A 201 -21.38 10.29 -30.39
C ALA A 201 -20.47 9.37 -29.59
N VAL A 202 -19.16 9.61 -29.63
CA VAL A 202 -18.15 8.82 -28.91
C VAL A 202 -18.20 9.05 -27.39
N PRO A 203 -18.16 10.31 -26.89
CA PRO A 203 -18.39 10.64 -25.48
C PRO A 203 -19.67 10.03 -24.90
N HIS A 204 -20.78 10.18 -25.61
CA HIS A 204 -22.08 9.68 -25.17
C HIS A 204 -22.12 8.14 -25.14
N ALA A 205 -21.47 7.46 -26.09
CA ALA A 205 -21.34 6.01 -26.07
C ALA A 205 -20.52 5.53 -24.86
N TYR A 206 -19.43 6.21 -24.51
CA TYR A 206 -18.64 5.90 -23.32
C TYR A 206 -19.42 6.15 -22.03
N TRP A 207 -20.21 7.22 -21.93
CA TRP A 207 -21.12 7.47 -20.81
C TRP A 207 -22.12 6.33 -20.64
N LYS A 208 -22.84 5.96 -21.71
CA LYS A 208 -23.81 4.85 -21.68
C LYS A 208 -23.16 3.54 -21.26
N MET A 209 -21.94 3.28 -21.72
CA MET A 209 -21.17 2.10 -21.32
C MET A 209 -20.81 2.14 -19.82
N GLY A 210 -20.34 3.27 -19.32
CA GLY A 210 -20.03 3.48 -17.90
C GLY A 210 -21.23 3.27 -17.00
N MET A 211 -22.38 3.88 -17.32
CA MET A 211 -23.62 3.73 -16.55
C MET A 211 -24.14 2.29 -16.57
N ARG A 212 -24.03 1.58 -17.70
CA ARG A 212 -24.39 0.15 -17.79
C ARG A 212 -23.50 -0.72 -16.90
N ASN A 213 -22.19 -0.46 -16.91
CA ASN A 213 -21.24 -1.19 -16.07
C ASN A 213 -21.50 -0.90 -14.58
N MET A 214 -21.84 0.34 -14.23
CA MET A 214 -22.20 0.72 -12.87
C MET A 214 -23.49 0.03 -12.39
N LYS A 215 -24.50 -0.04 -13.25
CA LYS A 215 -25.71 -0.82 -12.98
C LYS A 215 -25.40 -2.30 -12.74
N SER A 216 -24.52 -2.89 -13.55
CA SER A 216 -24.09 -4.28 -13.36
C SER A 216 -23.32 -4.47 -12.06
N PHE A 217 -22.46 -3.52 -11.70
CA PHE A 217 -21.70 -3.52 -10.46
C PHE A 217 -22.62 -3.50 -9.24
N PHE A 218 -23.54 -2.53 -9.13
CA PHE A 218 -24.45 -2.46 -7.99
C PHE A 218 -25.42 -3.64 -7.91
N LYS A 219 -25.84 -4.20 -9.06
CA LYS A 219 -26.63 -5.44 -9.08
C LYS A 219 -25.84 -6.63 -8.52
N SER A 220 -24.55 -6.72 -8.84
CA SER A 220 -23.70 -7.79 -8.32
C SER A 220 -23.40 -7.59 -6.84
N LEU A 221 -23.17 -6.34 -6.40
CA LEU A 221 -22.92 -6.00 -5.00
C LEU A 221 -24.12 -6.36 -4.12
N ASP A 222 -25.34 -6.12 -4.59
CA ASP A 222 -26.61 -6.48 -3.92
C ASP A 222 -26.82 -7.99 -3.77
N GLN A 223 -26.09 -8.80 -4.56
CA GLN A 223 -26.15 -10.27 -4.50
C GLN A 223 -25.09 -10.87 -3.59
N LEU A 224 -24.10 -10.10 -3.14
CA LEU A 224 -23.06 -10.58 -2.25
C LEU A 224 -23.58 -10.64 -0.81
N GLU A 225 -23.23 -11.72 -0.11
CA GLU A 225 -23.53 -11.83 1.31
C GLU A 225 -22.55 -10.95 2.10
N PRO A 226 -23.02 -10.06 2.99
CA PRO A 226 -22.13 -9.21 3.77
C PRO A 226 -21.23 -10.03 4.68
N VAL A 227 -19.93 -9.72 4.69
CA VAL A 227 -18.94 -10.41 5.54
C VAL A 227 -18.77 -9.65 6.84
N SER A 228 -18.99 -10.33 7.97
CA SER A 228 -18.77 -9.74 9.29
C SER A 228 -17.28 -9.51 9.57
N LEU A 229 -16.94 -8.41 10.24
CA LEU A 229 -15.57 -8.09 10.61
C LEU A 229 -15.05 -8.87 11.82
N VAL A 230 -15.80 -9.84 12.37
CA VAL A 230 -15.37 -10.65 13.52
C VAL A 230 -14.05 -11.38 13.26
N LEU A 231 -13.94 -12.14 12.17
CA LEU A 231 -12.71 -12.88 11.86
C LEU A 231 -11.56 -11.91 11.52
N THR A 232 -11.87 -10.79 10.86
CA THR A 232 -10.91 -9.72 10.62
C THR A 232 -10.33 -9.19 11.94
N LYS A 233 -11.16 -8.94 12.95
CA LYS A 233 -10.68 -8.51 14.29
C LYS A 233 -9.79 -9.56 14.94
N GLU A 234 -10.16 -10.83 14.86
CA GLU A 234 -9.34 -11.93 15.39
C GLU A 234 -7.95 -11.96 14.72
N VAL A 235 -7.90 -11.83 13.39
CA VAL A 235 -6.64 -11.71 12.64
C VAL A 235 -5.80 -10.53 13.13
N LEU A 236 -6.40 -9.35 13.31
CA LEU A 236 -5.69 -8.17 13.79
C LEU A 236 -5.17 -8.34 15.22
N CYS A 237 -5.96 -8.93 16.11
CA CYS A 237 -5.57 -9.21 17.49
C CYS A 237 -4.42 -10.22 17.59
N GLU A 238 -4.48 -11.33 16.84
CA GLU A 238 -3.42 -12.34 16.83
C GLU A 238 -2.12 -11.80 16.24
N ARG A 239 -2.20 -10.95 15.21
CA ARG A 239 -1.02 -10.25 14.67
C ARG A 239 -0.38 -9.33 15.69
N LEU A 240 -1.18 -8.55 16.43
CA LEU A 240 -0.66 -7.68 17.49
C LEU A 240 0.01 -8.49 18.61
N ARG A 241 -0.56 -9.64 19.00
CA ARG A 241 0.06 -10.57 19.96
C ARG A 241 1.38 -11.10 19.45
N LEU A 242 1.46 -11.48 18.17
CA LEU A 242 2.68 -11.97 17.54
C LEU A 242 3.77 -10.88 17.47
N GLU A 243 3.41 -9.66 17.08
CA GLU A 243 4.29 -8.48 17.05
C GLU A 243 4.90 -8.23 18.43
N ASN A 244 4.05 -8.12 19.47
CA ASN A 244 4.50 -7.92 20.86
C ASN A 244 5.41 -9.06 21.35
N THR A 245 5.08 -10.31 21.02
CA THR A 245 5.89 -11.47 21.41
C THR A 245 7.25 -11.44 20.72
N SER A 246 7.28 -11.09 19.43
CA SER A 246 8.50 -10.97 18.64
C SER A 246 9.42 -9.87 19.18
N GLU A 247 8.86 -8.70 19.51
CA GLU A 247 9.61 -7.59 20.12
C GLU A 247 10.18 -7.97 21.49
N ASN A 248 9.39 -8.64 22.33
CA ASN A 248 9.86 -9.12 23.64
C ASN A 248 11.01 -10.12 23.48
N MET A 249 10.89 -11.10 22.59
CA MET A 249 11.96 -12.04 22.28
C MET A 249 13.23 -11.33 21.79
N HIS A 250 13.08 -10.34 20.92
CA HIS A 250 14.21 -9.55 20.42
C HIS A 250 14.94 -8.83 21.56
N GLN A 251 14.21 -8.19 22.49
CA GLN A 251 14.78 -7.52 23.65
C GLN A 251 15.49 -8.49 24.61
N GLN A 252 14.93 -9.69 24.83
CA GLN A 252 15.57 -10.72 25.65
C GLN A 252 16.89 -11.19 25.04
N ILE A 253 16.91 -11.46 23.73
CA ILE A 253 18.13 -11.86 23.00
C ILE A 253 19.20 -10.77 23.12
N GLN A 254 18.84 -9.50 22.90
CA GLN A 254 19.77 -8.39 23.05
C GLN A 254 20.35 -8.32 24.47
N THR A 255 19.49 -8.44 25.49
CA THR A 255 19.91 -8.40 26.90
C THR A 255 20.87 -9.53 27.24
N ILE A 256 20.58 -10.76 26.81
CA ILE A 256 21.45 -11.93 27.01
C ILE A 256 22.78 -11.72 26.30
N ASN A 257 22.78 -11.25 25.05
CA ASN A 257 24.00 -11.00 24.29
C ASN A 257 24.89 -9.95 24.98
N THR A 258 24.32 -8.85 25.46
CA THR A 258 25.06 -7.81 26.18
C THR A 258 25.63 -8.35 27.48
N LYS A 259 24.84 -9.09 28.26
CA LYS A 259 25.31 -9.68 29.52
C LYS A 259 26.45 -10.68 29.30
N CYS A 260 26.28 -11.63 28.37
CA CYS A 260 27.31 -12.60 28.02
C CYS A 260 28.60 -11.92 27.54
N PHE A 261 28.48 -10.86 26.72
CA PHE A 261 29.64 -10.10 26.25
C PHE A 261 30.40 -9.43 27.41
N VAL A 262 29.69 -8.82 28.36
CA VAL A 262 30.32 -8.22 29.54
C VAL A 262 30.97 -9.29 30.41
N ASP A 263 30.27 -10.39 30.71
CA ASP A 263 30.79 -11.48 31.53
C ASP A 263 32.05 -12.10 30.92
N MET A 264 32.06 -12.32 29.59
CA MET A 264 33.23 -12.80 28.87
C MET A 264 34.41 -11.81 28.90
N ASN A 265 34.16 -10.51 28.78
CA ASN A 265 35.22 -9.51 28.87
C ASN A 265 35.80 -9.41 30.29
N VAL A 266 34.96 -9.49 31.32
CA VAL A 266 35.42 -9.51 32.72
C VAL A 266 36.31 -10.72 32.97
N GLU A 267 35.91 -11.91 32.51
CA GLU A 267 36.72 -13.12 32.66
C GLU A 267 38.01 -13.04 31.83
N ALA A 268 37.97 -12.49 30.62
CA ALA A 268 39.17 -12.24 29.81
C ALA A 268 40.14 -11.30 30.54
N CYS A 269 39.66 -10.18 31.09
CA CYS A 269 40.48 -9.26 31.88
C CYS A 269 41.09 -9.94 33.11
N ARG A 270 40.31 -10.77 33.83
CA ARG A 270 40.79 -11.54 34.98
C ARG A 270 41.91 -12.49 34.57
N CYS A 271 41.73 -13.22 33.47
CA CYS A 271 42.76 -14.09 32.90
C CYS A 271 44.02 -13.32 32.52
N THR A 272 43.89 -12.18 31.86
CA THR A 272 45.04 -11.31 31.50
C THR A 272 45.78 -10.82 32.73
N GLN A 273 45.07 -10.34 33.75
CA GLN A 273 45.68 -9.88 35.00
C GLN A 273 46.40 -11.01 35.71
N ARG A 274 45.79 -12.20 35.77
CA ARG A 274 46.43 -13.38 36.37
C ARG A 274 47.71 -13.76 35.63
N LEU A 275 47.70 -13.70 34.30
CA LEU A 275 48.90 -13.95 33.48
C LEU A 275 50.01 -12.95 33.76
N GLN A 276 49.71 -11.67 34.01
CA GLN A 276 50.71 -10.66 34.39
C GLN A 276 51.39 -10.97 35.73
N GLU A 277 50.68 -11.59 36.69
CA GLU A 277 51.24 -11.95 38.00
C GLU A 277 52.14 -13.20 37.95
N ILE A 278 51.77 -14.19 37.15
CA ILE A 278 52.41 -15.52 37.20
C ILE A 278 53.42 -15.78 36.07
N ALA A 279 53.36 -15.02 34.97
CA ALA A 279 54.29 -15.18 33.86
C ALA A 279 55.61 -14.44 34.15
N LEU A 280 56.75 -15.05 33.79
CA LEU A 280 58.08 -14.45 33.94
C LEU A 280 58.24 -13.12 33.19
N LYS A 281 57.53 -12.97 32.07
CA LYS A 281 57.36 -11.71 31.33
C LYS A 281 55.93 -11.65 30.80
N PRO A 282 55.30 -10.46 30.76
CA PRO A 282 53.98 -10.31 30.16
C PRO A 282 54.02 -10.71 28.68
N GLN A 283 52.91 -11.25 28.20
CA GLN A 283 52.74 -11.57 26.79
C GLN A 283 52.72 -10.28 25.98
N MET A 284 53.60 -10.17 24.99
CA MET A 284 53.70 -9.01 24.09
C MET A 284 52.40 -8.87 23.30
N SER A 285 51.81 -7.68 23.31
CA SER A 285 50.62 -7.40 22.50
C SER A 285 50.95 -7.44 21.01
N MET A 286 49.95 -7.71 20.19
CA MET A 286 50.13 -7.70 18.73
C MET A 286 50.57 -6.33 18.21
N LYS A 287 50.14 -5.25 18.88
CA LYS A 287 50.61 -3.90 18.60
C LYS A 287 52.10 -3.73 18.92
N GLU A 288 52.54 -4.13 20.11
CA GLU A 288 53.96 -4.07 20.47
C GLU A 288 54.83 -4.94 19.56
N TYR A 289 54.33 -6.10 19.14
CA TYR A 289 55.01 -6.96 18.18
C TYR A 289 55.17 -6.27 16.81
N VAL A 290 54.11 -5.63 16.30
CA VAL A 290 54.15 -4.86 15.06
C VAL A 290 55.09 -3.66 15.18
N ASP A 291 55.08 -2.95 16.32
CA ASP A 291 55.97 -1.82 16.57
C ASP A 291 57.45 -2.25 16.57
N ILE A 292 57.78 -3.39 17.18
CA ILE A 292 59.13 -3.97 17.13
C ILE A 292 59.52 -4.35 15.69
N LEU A 293 58.60 -4.91 14.91
CA LEU A 293 58.85 -5.22 13.50
C LEU A 293 59.09 -3.96 12.67
N ILE A 294 58.38 -2.88 12.94
CA ILE A 294 58.57 -1.57 12.31
C ILE A 294 59.93 -0.99 12.67
N GLU A 295 60.32 -1.06 13.95
CA GLU A 295 61.59 -0.49 14.41
C GLU A 295 62.80 -1.28 13.91
N ASN A 296 62.71 -2.61 13.83
CA ASN A 296 63.73 -3.44 13.19
C ASN A 296 63.88 -3.13 11.70
N GLU A 297 62.78 -2.91 10.98
CA GLU A 297 62.82 -2.55 9.55
C GLU A 297 63.47 -1.17 9.33
N LYS A 298 63.20 -0.19 10.22
CA LYS A 298 63.84 1.13 10.17
C LYS A 298 65.35 1.05 10.40
N ARG A 299 65.80 0.21 11.34
CA ARG A 299 67.23 0.05 11.67
C ARG A 299 68.03 -0.68 10.60
N SER A 300 67.39 -1.56 9.82
CA SER A 300 68.09 -2.38 8.82
C SER A 300 68.43 -1.62 7.53
N HIS A 301 67.73 -0.51 7.24
CA HIS A 301 67.95 0.35 6.06
C HIS A 301 68.06 -0.41 4.72
N VAL A 302 67.41 -1.57 4.62
CA VAL A 302 67.43 -2.41 3.42
C VAL A 302 66.56 -1.78 2.33
N LEU A 303 67.06 -1.67 1.09
CA LEU A 303 66.34 -1.09 -0.06
C LEU A 303 64.85 -1.52 -0.12
N GLY A 304 63.95 -0.54 -0.29
CA GLY A 304 62.49 -0.74 -0.29
C GLY A 304 61.84 -0.83 1.11
N TRP A 305 62.54 -0.48 2.18
CA TRP A 305 62.01 -0.54 3.55
C TRP A 305 60.85 0.44 3.81
N GLU A 306 60.83 1.60 3.15
CA GLU A 306 59.75 2.61 3.30
C GLU A 306 58.40 2.09 2.79
N ASP A 307 58.39 1.38 1.66
CA ASP A 307 57.17 0.75 1.11
C ASP A 307 56.64 -0.37 2.03
N ARG A 308 57.52 -1.19 2.61
CA ARG A 308 57.13 -2.25 3.56
C ARG A 308 56.59 -1.70 4.89
N LEU A 309 56.97 -0.49 5.27
CA LEU A 309 56.42 0.19 6.45
C LEU A 309 54.99 0.70 6.23
N SER A 310 54.63 1.06 5.00
CA SER A 310 53.27 1.52 4.67
C SER A 310 52.23 0.41 4.84
N VAL A 311 52.60 -0.84 4.51
CA VAL A 311 51.74 -2.03 4.64
C VAL A 311 51.52 -2.45 6.10
N LYS A 312 52.50 -2.21 6.99
CA LYS A 312 52.42 -2.59 8.41
C LYS A 312 51.68 -1.56 9.29
N LYS A 313 51.30 -0.39 8.74
CA LYS A 313 50.65 0.72 9.46
C LYS A 313 49.15 0.88 9.15
N GLY A 314 48.62 0.18 8.13
CA GLY A 314 47.19 0.14 7.79
C GLY A 314 46.50 -1.03 8.46
#